data_AF-A0A7S0ATK0-F1
#
_entry.id   AF-A0A7S0ATK0-F1
#
_cell.length_a   1.000
_cell.length_b   1.000
_cell.length_c   1.000
_cell.angle_alpha   90.00
_cell.angle_beta   90.00
_cell.angle_gamma   90.00
#
_symmetry.space_group_name_H-M   'P 1'
#
loop_
_entity.id
_entity.type
_entity.pdbx_description
1 polymer ?
#
loop_
_entity_poly.entity_id
_entity_poly.type
_entity_poly.pdbx_seq_one_letter_code
_entity_poly.pdbx_strand_id
1 'polypeptide(L)'
;EILEIKTIRLRLFYLFGEYDEAGKLVKDVLGLHNRFPSIAYHGKILGDVLYIGLTAAVLGCSNPHESDEWNAIAESTLKTFEQLACHSEWNFAHRVELMKAEIAYFAQYDDEGALKHYKAA
;
A
#
# COMPACT_ATOMS: atom_id res chain seq x y z
N GLU A 1 -13.03 -3.81 15.72
CA GLU A 1 -12.32 -4.92 16.37
C GLU A 1 -11.59 -5.88 15.41
N ILE A 2 -12.27 -6.78 14.68
CA ILE A 2 -11.57 -7.76 13.80
C ILE A 2 -10.71 -7.09 12.72
N LEU A 3 -11.25 -6.06 12.04
CA LEU A 3 -10.52 -5.31 11.02
C LEU A 3 -9.30 -4.58 11.61
N GLU A 4 -9.45 -3.95 12.77
CA GLU A 4 -8.36 -3.22 13.45
C GLU A 4 -7.21 -4.15 13.84
N ILE A 5 -7.51 -5.36 14.32
CA ILE A 5 -6.47 -6.35 14.63
C ILE A 5 -5.75 -6.79 13.35
N LYS A 6 -6.49 -7.06 12.26
CA LYS A 6 -5.89 -7.42 10.96
C LYS A 6 -4.98 -6.31 10.43
N THR A 7 -5.42 -5.07 10.54
CA THR A 7 -4.64 -3.90 10.18
C THR A 7 -3.34 -3.79 10.97
N ILE A 8 -3.40 -3.89 12.31
CA ILE A 8 -2.19 -3.80 13.13
C ILE A 8 -1.22 -4.93 12.75
N ARG A 9 -1.73 -6.14 12.54
CA ARG A 9 -0.92 -7.27 12.08
C ARG A 9 -0.30 -7.04 10.70
N LEU A 10 -1.03 -6.45 9.75
CA LEU A 10 -0.48 -6.09 8.44
C LEU A 10 0.72 -5.16 8.59
N ARG A 11 0.60 -4.12 9.43
CA ARG A 11 1.71 -3.19 9.70
C ARG A 11 2.91 -3.90 10.31
N LEU A 12 2.67 -4.75 11.30
CA LEU A 12 3.73 -5.51 11.97
C LEU A 12 4.43 -6.47 11.01
N PHE A 13 3.67 -7.24 10.21
CA PHE A 13 4.26 -8.15 9.23
C PHE A 13 5.10 -7.41 8.19
N TYR A 14 4.61 -6.30 7.66
CA TYR A 14 5.40 -5.47 6.75
C TYR A 14 6.69 -4.96 7.42
N LEU A 15 6.60 -4.40 8.63
CA LEU A 15 7.75 -3.85 9.36
C LEU A 15 8.81 -4.91 9.70
N PHE A 16 8.40 -6.16 9.91
CA PHE A 16 9.30 -7.27 10.21
C PHE A 16 9.72 -8.08 8.98
N GLY A 17 9.32 -7.67 7.76
CA GLY A 17 9.70 -8.35 6.53
C GLY A 17 8.94 -9.65 6.23
N GLU A 18 7.86 -9.93 6.96
CA GLU A 18 6.98 -11.09 6.78
C GLU A 18 5.98 -10.82 5.64
N TYR A 19 6.50 -10.57 4.43
CA TYR A 19 5.70 -10.06 3.30
C TYR A 19 4.64 -11.05 2.79
N ASP A 20 4.89 -12.35 2.87
CA ASP A 20 3.91 -13.37 2.49
C ASP A 20 2.69 -13.36 3.42
N GLU A 21 2.91 -13.22 4.73
CA GLU A 21 1.84 -13.11 5.72
C GLU A 21 1.11 -11.76 5.61
N ALA A 22 1.85 -10.69 5.32
CA ALA A 22 1.27 -9.40 4.97
C ALA A 22 0.36 -9.51 3.74
N GLY A 23 0.81 -10.19 2.67
CA GLY A 23 0.05 -10.40 1.44
C GLY A 23 -1.25 -11.17 1.67
N LYS A 24 -1.23 -12.23 2.49
CA LYS A 24 -2.46 -12.94 2.91
C LYS A 24 -3.45 -11.99 3.57
N LEU A 25 -2.97 -11.13 4.49
CA LEU A 25 -3.82 -10.12 5.13
C LEU A 25 -4.34 -9.08 4.15
N VAL A 26 -3.55 -8.66 3.15
CA VAL A 26 -4.01 -7.74 2.09
C VAL A 26 -5.20 -8.36 1.34
N LYS A 27 -5.07 -9.59 0.84
CA LYS A 27 -6.16 -10.28 0.12
C LYS A 27 -7.42 -10.43 0.99
N ASP A 28 -7.24 -10.75 2.27
CA ASP A 28 -8.33 -10.81 3.26
C ASP A 28 -9.05 -9.46 3.44
N VAL A 29 -8.28 -8.37 3.60
CA VAL A 29 -8.82 -7.02 3.82
C VAL A 29 -9.53 -6.51 2.58
N LEU A 30 -8.98 -6.74 1.37
CA LEU A 30 -9.62 -6.40 0.11
C LEU A 30 -10.90 -7.22 -0.11
N GLY A 31 -10.89 -8.51 0.22
CA GLY A 31 -12.07 -9.38 0.17
C GLY A 31 -13.19 -8.90 1.11
N LEU A 32 -12.84 -8.39 2.29
CA LEU A 32 -13.80 -7.79 3.23
C LEU A 32 -14.36 -6.47 2.71
N HIS A 33 -13.53 -5.62 2.10
CA HIS A 33 -13.97 -4.36 1.48
C HIS A 33 -14.97 -4.59 0.34
N ASN A 34 -14.70 -5.56 -0.53
CA ASN A 34 -15.59 -5.91 -1.64
C ASN A 34 -16.95 -6.45 -1.14
N ARG A 35 -16.97 -7.14 0.00
CA ARG A 35 -18.21 -7.66 0.61
C ARG A 35 -18.96 -6.59 1.42
N PHE A 36 -18.26 -5.64 2.01
CA PHE A 36 -18.82 -4.64 2.92
C PHE A 36 -18.24 -3.23 2.64
N PRO A 37 -18.65 -2.59 1.54
CA PRO A 37 -18.10 -1.30 1.12
C PRO A 37 -18.35 -0.16 2.13
N SER A 38 -19.37 -0.29 3.00
CA SER A 38 -19.68 0.69 4.04
C SER A 38 -18.66 0.71 5.20
N ILE A 39 -17.87 -0.35 5.38
CA ILE A 39 -16.84 -0.43 6.42
C ILE A 39 -15.59 0.37 6.00
N ALA A 40 -15.40 0.58 4.69
CA ALA A 40 -14.18 1.09 4.06
C ALA A 40 -13.80 2.56 4.36
N TYR A 41 -14.73 3.39 4.83
CA TYR A 41 -14.58 4.86 4.80
C TYR A 41 -14.49 5.55 6.17
N HIS A 42 -14.13 4.83 7.24
CA HIS A 42 -13.77 5.49 8.50
C HIS A 42 -12.27 5.79 8.49
N GLY A 43 -11.87 7.06 8.72
CA GLY A 43 -10.50 7.59 8.56
C GLY A 43 -9.32 6.82 9.22
N LYS A 44 -9.57 5.78 10.02
CA LYS A 44 -8.57 4.79 10.43
C LYS A 44 -8.03 3.94 9.28
N ILE A 45 -8.83 3.71 8.22
CA ILE A 45 -8.50 2.85 7.07
C ILE A 45 -7.43 3.45 6.17
N LEU A 46 -7.19 4.76 6.24
CA LEU A 46 -6.16 5.44 5.46
C LEU A 46 -4.73 5.03 5.83
N GLY A 47 -4.51 4.62 7.09
CA GLY A 47 -3.23 4.01 7.47
C GLY A 47 -3.07 2.63 6.83
N ASP A 48 -4.17 1.94 6.57
CA ASP A 48 -4.22 0.54 6.14
C ASP A 48 -3.97 0.46 4.64
N VAL A 49 -4.55 1.42 3.91
CA VAL A 49 -4.33 1.65 2.49
C VAL A 49 -2.84 1.82 2.19
N LEU A 50 -2.08 2.54 3.03
CA LEU A 50 -0.62 2.68 2.83
C LEU A 50 0.08 1.32 2.90
N TYR A 51 -0.08 0.56 3.98
CA TYR A 51 0.62 -0.72 4.12
C TYR A 51 0.12 -1.78 3.14
N ILE A 52 -1.12 -1.69 2.64
CA ILE A 52 -1.59 -2.49 1.50
C ILE A 52 -0.74 -2.20 0.26
N GLY A 53 -0.60 -0.92 -0.11
CA GLY A 53 0.20 -0.53 -1.29
C GLY A 53 1.67 -0.87 -1.16
N LEU A 54 2.27 -0.62 0.01
CA LEU A 54 3.68 -0.94 0.26
C LEU A 54 3.94 -2.44 0.19
N THR A 55 3.08 -3.26 0.82
CA THR A 55 3.19 -4.72 0.74
C THR A 55 3.04 -5.20 -0.70
N ALA A 56 2.09 -4.63 -1.44
CA ALA A 56 1.87 -4.98 -2.83
C ALA A 56 3.06 -4.62 -3.73
N ALA A 57 3.71 -3.47 -3.51
CA ALA A 57 4.93 -3.12 -4.26
C ALA A 57 6.04 -4.16 -4.05
N VAL A 58 6.30 -4.57 -2.81
CA VAL A 58 7.30 -5.60 -2.49
C VAL A 58 6.94 -6.95 -3.14
N LEU A 59 5.69 -7.40 -2.98
CA LEU A 59 5.24 -8.68 -3.52
C LEU A 59 5.20 -8.72 -5.04
N GLY A 60 4.95 -7.57 -5.69
CA GLY A 60 5.03 -7.43 -7.14
C GLY A 60 6.42 -7.78 -7.68
N CYS A 61 7.47 -7.42 -6.93
CA CYS A 61 8.84 -7.79 -7.26
C CYS A 61 9.19 -9.23 -6.86
N SER A 62 8.77 -9.67 -5.68
CA SER A 62 9.23 -10.94 -5.10
C SER A 62 8.41 -12.17 -5.54
N ASN A 63 7.23 -11.97 -6.11
CA ASN A 63 6.34 -13.04 -6.58
C ASN A 63 6.01 -12.88 -8.08
N PRO A 64 6.83 -13.45 -8.98
CA PRO A 64 6.66 -13.31 -10.43
C PRO A 64 5.32 -13.83 -10.96
N HIS A 65 4.70 -14.80 -10.26
CA HIS A 65 3.45 -15.41 -10.70
C HIS A 65 2.23 -14.52 -10.51
N GLU A 66 2.29 -13.59 -9.57
CA GLU A 66 1.22 -12.66 -9.23
C GLU A 66 1.65 -11.19 -9.41
N SER A 67 2.78 -10.96 -10.07
CA SER A 67 3.42 -9.63 -10.17
C SER A 67 2.45 -8.55 -10.67
N ASP A 68 1.70 -8.84 -11.73
CA ASP A 68 0.73 -7.89 -12.32
C ASP A 68 -0.42 -7.56 -11.35
N GLU A 69 -0.92 -8.53 -10.59
CA GLU A 69 -1.97 -8.31 -9.59
C GLU A 69 -1.48 -7.38 -8.48
N TRP A 70 -0.28 -7.66 -7.96
CA TRP A 70 0.33 -6.87 -6.89
C TRP A 70 0.70 -5.47 -7.35
N ASN A 71 1.26 -5.31 -8.55
CA ASN A 71 1.56 -4.01 -9.13
C ASN A 71 0.26 -3.18 -9.32
N ALA A 72 -0.83 -3.81 -9.79
CA ALA A 72 -2.11 -3.12 -9.92
C ALA A 72 -2.69 -2.64 -8.57
N ILE A 73 -2.51 -3.42 -7.49
CA ILE A 73 -2.91 -3.02 -6.13
C ILE A 73 -2.06 -1.83 -5.65
N ALA A 74 -0.75 -1.85 -5.88
CA ALA A 74 0.15 -0.75 -5.54
C ALA A 74 -0.23 0.55 -6.29
N GLU A 75 -0.48 0.47 -7.59
CA GLU A 75 -0.90 1.61 -8.41
C GLU A 75 -2.27 2.16 -8.00
N SER A 76 -3.24 1.28 -7.69
CA SER A 76 -4.56 1.69 -7.20
C SER A 76 -4.46 2.45 -5.87
N THR A 77 -3.55 1.98 -5.00
CA THR A 77 -3.24 2.64 -3.73
C THR A 77 -2.63 4.02 -3.96
N LEU A 78 -1.67 4.15 -4.88
CA LEU A 78 -1.09 5.45 -5.24
C LEU A 78 -2.18 6.42 -5.71
N LYS A 79 -3.05 6.01 -6.63
CA LYS A 79 -4.16 6.84 -7.13
C LYS A 79 -5.09 7.30 -6.01
N THR A 80 -5.34 6.44 -5.02
CA THR A 80 -6.15 6.79 -3.85
C THR A 80 -5.48 7.90 -3.04
N PHE A 81 -4.17 7.80 -2.79
CA PHE A 81 -3.43 8.87 -2.09
C PHE A 81 -3.33 10.16 -2.91
N GLU A 82 -3.18 10.09 -4.23
CA GLU A 82 -3.19 11.27 -5.10
C GLU A 82 -4.53 12.01 -5.02
N GLN A 83 -5.65 11.28 -5.08
CA GLN A 83 -6.98 11.87 -4.90
C GLN A 83 -7.15 12.52 -3.53
N LEU A 84 -6.66 11.88 -2.46
CA LEU A 84 -6.72 12.44 -1.11
C LEU A 84 -5.82 13.66 -0.94
N ALA A 85 -4.63 13.66 -1.55
CA ALA A 85 -3.72 14.80 -1.55
C ALA A 85 -4.32 16.01 -2.27
N CYS A 86 -5.13 15.81 -3.33
CA CYS A 86 -5.87 16.90 -3.96
C CYS A 86 -6.84 17.62 -2.99
N HIS A 87 -7.32 16.93 -1.96
CA HIS A 87 -8.21 17.50 -0.95
C HIS A 87 -7.48 17.97 0.32
N SER A 88 -6.32 17.40 0.63
CA SER A 88 -5.50 17.76 1.79
C SER A 88 -4.03 17.41 1.56
N GLU A 89 -3.34 18.28 0.80
CA GLU A 89 -1.96 18.05 0.38
C GLU A 89 -1.02 17.85 1.57
N TRP A 90 -1.12 18.72 2.59
CA TRP A 90 -0.28 18.64 3.81
C TRP A 90 -0.37 17.30 4.53
N ASN A 91 -1.53 16.62 4.46
CA ASN A 91 -1.75 15.38 5.20
C ASN A 91 -1.36 14.12 4.41
N PHE A 92 -1.29 14.18 3.08
CA PHE A 92 -1.11 12.99 2.24
C PHE A 92 0.06 13.07 1.25
N ALA A 93 0.65 14.24 0.99
CA ALA A 93 1.75 14.41 0.04
C ALA A 93 2.92 13.45 0.31
N HIS A 94 3.35 13.33 1.58
CA HIS A 94 4.41 12.40 1.97
C HIS A 94 4.09 10.94 1.63
N ARG A 95 2.81 10.53 1.70
CA ARG A 95 2.38 9.17 1.37
C ARG A 95 2.35 8.91 -0.12
N VAL A 96 1.99 9.93 -0.90
CA VAL A 96 2.07 9.89 -2.37
C VAL A 96 3.52 9.69 -2.78
N GLU A 97 4.44 10.50 -2.26
CA GLU A 97 5.86 10.41 -2.61
C GLU A 97 6.47 9.09 -2.14
N LEU A 98 6.12 8.60 -0.94
CA LEU A 98 6.55 7.27 -0.49
C LEU A 98 6.05 6.15 -1.41
N MET A 99 4.78 6.17 -1.82
CA MET A 99 4.23 5.17 -2.74
C MET A 99 4.92 5.20 -4.11
N LYS A 100 5.21 6.40 -4.65
CA LYS A 100 5.95 6.54 -5.91
C LYS A 100 7.36 5.97 -5.79
N ALA A 101 8.04 6.22 -4.66
CA ALA A 101 9.38 5.70 -4.41
C ALA A 101 9.40 4.17 -4.42
N GLU A 102 8.46 3.55 -3.69
CA GLU A 102 8.39 2.10 -3.53
C GLU A 102 7.99 1.39 -4.82
N ILE A 103 7.08 1.97 -5.62
CA ILE A 103 6.74 1.46 -6.94
C ILE A 103 7.94 1.58 -7.90
N ALA A 104 8.64 2.72 -7.91
CA ALA A 104 9.83 2.90 -8.74
C ALA A 104 10.91 1.87 -8.38
N TYR A 105 11.16 1.67 -7.09
CA TYR A 105 12.17 0.73 -6.61
C TYR A 105 11.81 -0.73 -6.92
N PHE A 106 10.63 -1.19 -6.50
CA PHE A 106 10.28 -2.60 -6.57
C PHE A 106 9.68 -3.03 -7.92
N ALA A 107 8.82 -2.20 -8.53
CA ALA A 107 8.11 -2.59 -9.75
C ALA A 107 8.88 -2.17 -11.02
N GLN A 108 9.62 -1.07 -10.97
CA GLN A 108 10.32 -0.51 -12.15
C GLN A 108 11.83 -0.75 -12.13
N TYR A 109 12.38 -1.24 -11.01
CA TYR A 109 13.82 -1.40 -10.79
C TYR A 109 14.60 -0.10 -11.07
N ASP A 110 14.00 1.05 -10.73
CA ASP A 110 14.54 2.40 -10.94
C ASP A 110 15.00 3.02 -9.61
N ASP A 111 16.24 2.70 -9.23
CA ASP A 111 16.85 3.18 -7.98
C ASP A 111 17.00 4.72 -7.95
N GLU A 112 17.30 5.34 -9.09
CA GLU A 112 17.48 6.80 -9.18
C GLU A 112 16.13 7.53 -9.06
N GLY A 113 15.10 7.03 -9.73
CA GLY A 113 13.73 7.50 -9.61
C GLY A 113 13.19 7.33 -8.19
N ALA A 114 13.42 6.17 -7.58
CA ALA A 114 13.03 5.91 -6.19
C ALA A 114 13.69 6.89 -5.21
N LEU A 115 15.00 7.10 -5.33
CA LEU A 115 15.75 8.00 -4.45
C LEU A 115 15.26 9.46 -4.53
N LYS A 116 14.85 9.91 -5.72
CA LYS A 116 14.27 11.24 -5.90
C LYS A 116 12.99 11.39 -5.08
N HIS A 117 12.13 10.38 -5.07
CA HIS A 117 10.87 10.39 -4.33
C HIS A 117 11.07 10.21 -2.83
N TYR A 118 11.99 9.35 -2.38
CA TYR A 118 12.32 9.21 -0.96
C TYR A 118 12.83 10.51 -0.32
N LYS A 119 13.52 11.37 -1.08
CA LYS A 119 13.97 12.69 -0.60
C LYS A 119 12.84 13.71 -0.48
N ALA A 120 11.73 13.49 -1.18
CA ALA A 120 10.57 14.38 -1.21
C ALA A 120 9.44 13.95 -0.26
N ALA A 121 9.47 12.69 0.19
CA ALA A 121 8.54 12.12 1.18
C ALA A 121 8.81 12.67 2.60
#